data_AF-A0A4S8Q5S8-F1
#
_entry.id   AF-A0A4S8Q5S8-F1
#
_cell.length_a   1.000
_cell.length_b   1.000
_cell.length_c   1.000
_cell.angle_alpha   90.00
_cell.angle_beta   90.00
_cell.angle_gamma   90.00
#
_symmetry.space_group_name_H-M   'P 1'
#
loop_
_entity.id
_entity.type
_entity.pdbx_description
1 polymer ?
#
loop_
_entity_poly.entity_id
_entity_poly.type
_entity_poly.pdbx_seq_one_letter_code
_entity_poly.pdbx_strand_id
1 'polypeptide(L)'
;MEPPRPTAPELLLRKPGTVTTAQVLMWLQFALTVCTGTVVGFVGLIVFGILPRLGSHGLDPMFSQVIAPIVTVIIVVAILYAVLANKLGAGRRWAQITTAVLMLLSIVGGAVSFNFGFKLGDSSGVPLETSGVFGSMPWLVMPVITLVCLCTGSANQWFRQGGLDPLRQGPPPTGPGQQYSPYVNG
;
A
#
# COMPACT_ATOMS: atom_id res chain seq x y z
N MET A 1 30.73 28.23 -29.32
CA MET A 1 30.47 27.34 -28.18
C MET A 1 29.15 26.66 -28.47
N GLU A 2 29.19 25.38 -28.89
CA GLU A 2 27.97 24.61 -29.10
C GLU A 2 27.37 24.31 -27.71
N PRO A 3 26.07 24.57 -27.49
CA PRO A 3 25.45 24.30 -26.19
C PRO A 3 25.56 22.80 -25.87
N PRO A 4 25.82 22.41 -24.61
CA PRO A 4 25.91 21.01 -24.23
C PRO A 4 24.59 20.33 -24.62
N ARG A 5 24.67 19.35 -25.54
CA ARG A 5 23.52 18.54 -25.93
C ARG A 5 22.94 17.92 -24.65
N PRO A 6 21.62 17.90 -24.45
CA PRO A 6 21.03 17.23 -23.31
C PRO A 6 21.48 15.77 -23.35
N THR A 7 22.34 15.38 -22.42
CA THR A 7 22.70 13.99 -22.21
C THR A 7 21.39 13.25 -21.95
N ALA A 8 21.11 12.23 -22.76
CA ALA A 8 19.89 11.43 -22.64
C ALA A 8 19.72 11.01 -21.16
N PRO A 9 18.50 11.08 -20.60
CA PRO A 9 18.28 10.78 -19.19
C PRO A 9 18.83 9.39 -18.87
N GLU A 10 19.71 9.32 -17.87
CA GLU A 10 20.36 8.08 -17.44
C GLU A 10 19.29 7.02 -17.17
N LEU A 11 19.29 5.95 -17.97
CA LEU A 11 18.35 4.86 -17.79
C LEU A 11 18.73 4.10 -16.53
N LEU A 12 17.79 4.06 -15.58
CA LEU A 12 17.92 3.24 -14.41
C LEU A 12 17.71 1.79 -14.87
N LEU A 13 18.80 1.09 -15.20
CA LEU A 13 18.78 -0.34 -15.52
C LEU A 13 18.48 -1.19 -14.28
N ARG A 14 18.67 -0.62 -13.09
CA ARG A 14 18.42 -1.29 -11.80
C ARG A 14 17.28 -0.63 -11.05
N LYS A 15 16.39 -1.46 -10.51
CA LYS A 15 15.30 -1.02 -9.64
C LYS A 15 15.86 -0.26 -8.43
N PRO A 16 15.42 0.98 -8.17
CA PRO A 16 15.91 1.77 -7.05
C PRO A 16 15.47 1.15 -5.72
N GLY A 17 16.34 1.26 -4.70
CA GLY A 17 16.09 0.72 -3.37
C GLY A 17 14.79 1.25 -2.75
N THR A 18 14.43 2.50 -3.01
CA THR A 18 13.20 3.14 -2.51
C THR A 18 11.93 2.46 -3.02
N VAL A 19 11.90 2.00 -4.27
CA VAL A 19 10.76 1.25 -4.83
C VAL A 19 10.68 -0.15 -4.23
N THR A 20 11.83 -0.78 -3.96
CA THR A 20 11.86 -2.07 -3.26
C THR A 20 11.38 -1.92 -1.81
N THR A 21 11.82 -0.90 -1.09
CA THR A 21 11.34 -0.60 0.27
C THR A 21 9.83 -0.33 0.27
N ALA A 22 9.32 0.49 -0.64
CA ALA A 22 7.89 0.74 -0.77
C ALA A 22 7.09 -0.55 -1.05
N GLN A 23 7.62 -1.44 -1.89
CA GLN A 23 6.99 -2.73 -2.16
C GLN A 23 6.98 -3.64 -0.93
N VAL A 24 8.08 -3.70 -0.18
CA VAL A 24 8.17 -4.49 1.07
C VAL A 24 7.20 -3.95 2.12
N LEU A 25 7.13 -2.62 2.28
CA LEU A 25 6.19 -1.99 3.21
C LEU A 25 4.73 -2.25 2.82
N MET A 26 4.41 -2.28 1.53
CA MET A 26 3.07 -2.66 1.07
C MET A 26 2.72 -4.12 1.36
N TRP A 27 3.67 -5.05 1.21
CA TRP A 27 3.47 -6.44 1.63
C TRP A 27 3.31 -6.59 3.13
N LEU A 28 4.05 -5.79 3.91
CA LEU A 28 3.92 -5.76 5.35
C LEU A 28 2.57 -5.20 5.79
N GLN A 29 2.08 -4.14 5.13
CA GLN A 29 0.73 -3.61 5.34
C GLN A 29 -0.36 -4.62 4.96
N PHE A 30 -0.19 -5.35 3.85
CA PHE A 30 -1.07 -6.46 3.49
C PHE A 30 -1.12 -7.51 4.60
N ALA A 31 0.03 -8.00 5.05
CA ALA A 31 0.11 -9.02 6.10
C ALA A 31 -0.53 -8.53 7.40
N LEU A 32 -0.23 -7.29 7.81
CA LEU A 32 -0.84 -6.67 8.99
C LEU A 32 -2.35 -6.53 8.85
N THR A 33 -2.85 -6.13 7.67
CA THR A 33 -4.29 -6.01 7.39
C THR A 33 -4.98 -7.37 7.49
N VAL A 34 -4.39 -8.42 6.92
CA VAL A 34 -4.94 -9.78 7.00
C VAL A 34 -4.89 -10.29 8.44
N CYS A 35 -3.79 -10.10 9.16
CA CYS A 35 -3.66 -10.55 10.55
C CYS A 35 -4.67 -9.83 11.46
N THR A 36 -4.70 -8.49 11.41
CA THR A 36 -5.64 -7.69 12.22
C THR A 36 -7.09 -7.99 11.83
N GLY A 37 -7.39 -8.08 10.53
CA GLY A 37 -8.72 -8.44 10.03
C GLY A 37 -9.17 -9.83 10.47
N THR A 38 -8.26 -10.81 10.50
CA THR A 38 -8.57 -12.17 10.98
C THR A 38 -8.83 -12.18 12.48
N VAL A 39 -8.02 -11.48 13.28
CA VAL A 39 -8.22 -11.39 14.74
C VAL A 39 -9.54 -10.67 15.06
N VAL A 40 -9.78 -9.50 14.45
CA VAL A 40 -11.02 -8.74 14.64
C VAL A 40 -12.24 -9.54 14.16
N GLY A 41 -12.13 -10.19 13.01
CA GLY A 41 -13.18 -11.06 12.49
C GLY A 41 -13.50 -12.21 13.43
N PHE A 42 -12.49 -12.93 13.91
CA PHE A 42 -12.66 -14.09 14.80
C PHE A 42 -13.20 -13.69 16.18
N VAL A 43 -12.64 -12.64 16.80
CA VAL A 43 -13.14 -12.09 18.07
C VAL A 43 -14.58 -11.60 17.90
N GLY A 44 -14.89 -10.92 16.80
CA GLY A 44 -16.25 -10.48 16.48
C GLY A 44 -17.22 -11.66 16.38
N LEU A 45 -16.85 -12.74 15.69
CA LEU A 45 -17.69 -13.94 15.58
C LEU A 45 -17.97 -14.58 16.95
N ILE A 46 -17.01 -14.55 17.87
CA ILE A 46 -17.14 -15.08 19.23
C ILE A 46 -18.00 -14.14 20.10
N VAL A 47 -17.64 -12.86 20.19
CA VAL A 47 -18.28 -11.87 21.06
C VAL A 47 -19.74 -11.65 20.66
N PHE A 48 -20.02 -11.60 19.37
CA PHE A 48 -21.39 -11.44 18.88
C PHE A 48 -22.17 -12.76 18.81
N GLY A 49 -21.59 -13.86 19.32
CA GLY A 49 -22.30 -15.13 19.48
C GLY A 49 -22.75 -15.78 18.18
N ILE A 50 -22.09 -15.45 17.06
CA ILE A 50 -22.44 -15.97 15.73
C ILE A 50 -21.98 -17.42 15.59
N LEU A 51 -20.81 -17.76 16.14
CA LEU A 51 -20.27 -19.13 16.13
C LEU A 51 -21.26 -20.17 16.71
N PRO A 52 -21.88 -19.95 17.90
CA PRO A 52 -22.88 -20.87 18.43
C PRO A 52 -24.28 -20.78 17.77
N ARG A 53 -24.58 -19.73 16.98
CA ARG A 53 -25.89 -19.52 16.33
C ARG A 53 -25.97 -20.00 14.87
N LEU A 54 -24.83 -20.26 14.23
CA LEU A 54 -24.75 -20.77 12.84
C LEU A 54 -25.51 -22.09 12.59
N GLY A 55 -25.90 -22.81 13.66
CA GLY A 55 -26.60 -24.09 13.56
C GLY A 55 -28.13 -24.06 13.71
N SER A 56 -28.75 -22.97 14.17
CA SER A 56 -30.17 -23.04 14.58
C SER A 56 -31.08 -21.91 14.12
N HIS A 57 -30.62 -20.66 14.02
CA HIS A 57 -31.45 -19.53 13.59
C HIS A 57 -30.66 -18.64 12.62
N GLY A 58 -31.32 -18.15 11.56
CA GLY A 58 -30.69 -17.42 10.45
C GLY A 58 -29.78 -16.27 10.88
N LEU A 59 -28.89 -15.86 9.98
CA LEU A 59 -27.87 -14.82 10.25
C LEU A 59 -28.49 -13.58 10.90
N ASP A 60 -27.99 -13.24 12.09
CA ASP A 60 -28.41 -12.10 12.90
C ASP A 60 -28.36 -10.81 12.05
N PRO A 61 -29.38 -9.93 12.04
CA PRO A 61 -29.38 -8.71 11.24
C PRO A 61 -28.16 -7.81 11.51
N MET A 62 -27.60 -7.85 12.73
CA MET A 62 -26.38 -7.12 13.06
C MET A 62 -25.14 -7.66 12.32
N PHE A 63 -25.06 -8.98 12.08
CA PHE A 63 -23.98 -9.57 11.29
C PHE A 63 -24.04 -9.09 9.84
N SER A 64 -25.24 -9.12 9.24
CA SER A 64 -25.43 -8.70 7.85
C SER A 64 -25.23 -7.19 7.63
N GLN A 65 -25.66 -6.35 8.58
CA GLN A 65 -25.62 -4.89 8.42
C GLN A 65 -24.28 -4.25 8.82
N VAL A 66 -23.51 -4.87 9.72
CA VAL A 66 -22.30 -4.26 10.30
C VAL A 66 -21.05 -5.09 10.06
N ILE A 67 -21.06 -6.37 10.46
CA ILE A 67 -19.83 -7.20 10.42
C ILE A 67 -19.47 -7.60 8.99
N ALA A 68 -20.44 -8.07 8.21
CA ALA A 68 -20.25 -8.46 6.82
C ALA A 68 -19.61 -7.34 5.96
N PRO A 69 -20.13 -6.10 5.93
CA PRO A 69 -19.51 -5.05 5.12
C PRO A 69 -18.10 -4.68 5.60
N ILE A 70 -17.83 -4.70 6.92
CA ILE A 70 -16.48 -4.46 7.45
C ILE A 70 -15.50 -5.52 6.95
N VAL A 71 -15.87 -6.80 7.04
CA VAL A 71 -15.03 -7.91 6.54
C VAL A 71 -14.84 -7.80 5.03
N THR A 72 -15.88 -7.48 4.27
CA THR A 72 -15.77 -7.26 2.81
C THR A 72 -14.79 -6.13 2.50
N VAL A 73 -14.86 -5.00 3.19
CA VAL A 73 -13.93 -3.88 3.01
C VAL A 73 -12.49 -4.30 3.31
N ILE A 74 -12.25 -5.03 4.40
CA ILE A 74 -10.92 -5.55 4.76
C ILE A 74 -10.36 -6.45 3.65
N ILE A 75 -11.17 -7.37 3.12
CA ILE A 75 -10.77 -8.28 2.03
C ILE A 75 -10.43 -7.47 0.77
N VAL A 76 -11.28 -6.51 0.39
CA VAL A 76 -11.05 -5.66 -0.79
C VAL A 76 -9.75 -4.87 -0.63
N VAL A 77 -9.51 -4.26 0.54
CA VAL A 77 -8.28 -3.51 0.82
C VAL A 77 -7.05 -4.43 0.78
N ALA A 78 -7.13 -5.64 1.32
CA ALA A 78 -6.04 -6.61 1.28
C ALA A 78 -5.70 -7.01 -0.17
N ILE A 79 -6.71 -7.31 -0.99
CA ILE A 79 -6.51 -7.61 -2.42
C ILE A 79 -5.87 -6.41 -3.13
N LEU A 80 -6.33 -5.20 -2.85
CA LEU A 80 -5.74 -3.98 -3.42
C LEU A 80 -4.26 -3.85 -3.05
N TYR A 81 -3.86 -4.06 -1.80
CA TYR A 81 -2.45 -4.02 -1.42
C TYR A 81 -1.61 -5.06 -2.17
N ALA A 82 -2.08 -6.31 -2.28
CA ALA A 82 -1.37 -7.36 -3.00
C ALA A 82 -1.21 -7.04 -4.49
N VAL A 83 -2.28 -6.56 -5.14
CA VAL A 83 -2.25 -6.16 -6.56
C VAL A 83 -1.31 -4.98 -6.75
N LEU A 84 -1.43 -3.95 -5.92
CA LEU A 84 -0.59 -2.76 -6.02
C LEU A 84 0.88 -3.10 -5.77
N ALA A 85 1.21 -3.95 -4.79
CA ALA A 85 2.60 -4.34 -4.51
C ALA A 85 3.26 -5.01 -5.73
N ASN A 86 2.51 -5.89 -6.40
CA ASN A 86 2.96 -6.54 -7.63
C ASN A 86 3.11 -5.54 -8.78
N LYS A 87 2.16 -4.62 -8.96
CA LYS A 87 2.20 -3.62 -10.05
C LYS A 87 3.22 -2.49 -9.79
N LEU A 88 3.54 -2.20 -8.53
CA LEU A 88 4.57 -1.24 -8.14
C LEU A 88 5.95 -1.76 -8.52
N GLY A 89 6.20 -3.06 -8.34
CA GLY A 89 7.41 -3.73 -8.81
C GLY A 89 7.61 -3.66 -10.33
N ALA A 90 6.50 -3.69 -11.09
CA ALA A 90 6.53 -3.53 -12.54
C ALA A 90 6.79 -2.07 -13.00
N GLY A 91 6.79 -1.10 -12.08
CA GLY A 91 7.00 0.32 -12.38
C GLY A 91 5.88 0.98 -13.19
N ARG A 92 4.64 0.52 -13.03
CA ARG A 92 3.47 1.17 -13.67
C ARG A 92 3.12 2.49 -12.96
N ARG A 93 3.04 3.58 -13.72
CA ARG A 93 2.64 4.92 -13.22
C ARG A 93 1.29 4.94 -12.50
N TRP A 94 0.30 4.25 -13.04
CA TRP A 94 -1.02 4.15 -12.39
C TRP A 94 -0.93 3.50 -11.02
N ALA A 95 -0.03 2.52 -10.82
CA ALA A 95 0.16 1.86 -9.52
C ALA A 95 0.81 2.81 -8.50
N GLN A 96 1.73 3.68 -8.91
CA GLN A 96 2.30 4.71 -8.04
C GLN A 96 1.21 5.67 -7.54
N ILE A 97 0.37 6.18 -8.46
CA ILE A 97 -0.69 7.14 -8.13
C ILE A 97 -1.73 6.50 -7.20
N THR A 98 -2.23 5.31 -7.55
CA THR A 98 -3.23 4.63 -6.71
C THR A 98 -2.66 4.26 -5.34
N THR A 99 -1.40 3.85 -5.25
CA THR A 99 -0.74 3.60 -3.96
C THR A 99 -0.63 4.89 -3.15
N ALA A 100 -0.23 6.01 -3.75
CA ALA A 100 -0.15 7.29 -3.04
C ALA A 100 -1.52 7.73 -2.49
N VAL A 101 -2.58 7.62 -3.29
CA VAL A 101 -3.95 7.93 -2.85
C VAL A 101 -4.38 7.00 -1.71
N LEU A 102 -4.11 5.70 -1.83
CA LEU A 102 -4.46 4.72 -0.80
C LEU A 102 -3.73 5.02 0.52
N MET A 103 -2.43 5.31 0.47
CA MET A 103 -1.64 5.66 1.67
C MET A 103 -2.14 6.95 2.32
N LEU A 104 -2.53 7.96 1.54
CA LEU A 104 -3.13 9.19 2.08
C LEU A 104 -4.46 8.91 2.77
N LEU A 105 -5.32 8.08 2.16
CA LEU A 105 -6.58 7.66 2.77
C LEU A 105 -6.34 6.87 4.07
N SER A 106 -5.34 6.00 4.10
CA SER A 106 -4.95 5.27 5.32
C SER A 106 -4.45 6.20 6.42
N ILE A 107 -3.69 7.26 6.09
CA ILE A 107 -3.24 8.26 7.06
C ILE A 107 -4.44 9.02 7.63
N VAL A 108 -5.36 9.49 6.77
CA VAL A 108 -6.57 10.19 7.21
C VAL A 108 -7.44 9.28 8.08
N GLY A 109 -7.68 8.05 7.63
CA GLY A 109 -8.44 7.05 8.38
C GLY A 109 -7.80 6.71 9.73
N GLY A 110 -6.48 6.56 9.75
CA GLY A 110 -5.70 6.37 10.98
C GLY A 110 -5.84 7.55 11.93
N ALA A 111 -5.62 8.78 11.45
CA ALA A 111 -5.74 9.99 12.27
C ALA A 111 -7.16 10.19 12.82
N VAL A 112 -8.20 9.92 12.02
CA VAL A 112 -9.59 9.96 12.47
C VAL A 112 -9.83 8.89 13.55
N SER A 113 -9.36 7.66 13.33
CA SER A 113 -9.48 6.56 14.30
C SER A 113 -8.79 6.87 15.63
N PHE A 114 -7.60 7.48 15.58
CA PHE A 114 -6.90 7.96 16.79
C PHE A 114 -7.73 9.01 17.54
N ASN A 115 -8.27 10.01 16.84
CA ASN A 115 -9.08 11.06 17.48
C ASN A 115 -10.36 10.50 18.12
N PHE A 116 -11.05 9.57 17.47
CA PHE A 116 -12.22 8.91 18.06
C PHE A 116 -11.86 8.02 19.24
N GLY A 117 -10.74 7.29 19.16
CA GLY A 117 -10.23 6.46 20.26
C GLY A 117 -9.95 7.27 21.53
N PHE A 118 -9.31 8.44 21.41
CA PHE A 118 -9.06 9.33 22.55
C PHE A 118 -10.37 9.86 23.16
N LYS A 119 -11.33 10.31 22.34
CA LYS A 119 -12.63 10.82 22.83
C LYS A 119 -13.45 9.76 23.58
N LEU A 120 -13.38 8.50 23.14
CA LEU A 120 -14.03 7.36 23.79
C LEU A 120 -13.35 7.00 25.12
N GLY A 121 -12.01 7.12 25.19
CA GLY A 121 -11.24 6.92 26.43
C GLY A 121 -11.61 7.93 27.52
N ASP A 122 -11.67 9.21 27.16
CA ASP A 122 -12.02 10.29 28.10
C ASP A 122 -13.45 10.15 28.65
N SER A 123 -14.37 9.61 27.85
CA SER A 123 -15.79 9.45 28.23
C SER A 123 -16.07 8.19 29.06
N SER A 124 -15.23 7.16 28.96
CA SER A 124 -15.46 5.86 29.60
C SER A 124 -14.72 5.69 30.94
N GLY A 125 -13.80 6.59 31.28
CA GLY A 125 -13.00 6.52 32.51
C GLY A 125 -12.06 5.30 32.58
N VAL A 126 -12.01 4.50 31.50
CA VAL A 126 -11.13 3.34 31.38
C VAL A 126 -9.75 3.86 30.98
N PRO A 127 -8.67 3.51 31.72
CA PRO A 127 -7.33 3.95 31.37
C PRO A 127 -7.03 3.51 29.94
N LEU A 128 -6.58 4.47 29.11
CA LEU A 128 -6.26 4.27 27.71
C LEU A 128 -5.36 3.03 27.57
N GLU A 129 -5.91 1.92 27.07
CA GLU A 129 -5.13 0.69 26.91
C GLU A 129 -4.00 0.98 25.93
N THR A 130 -2.78 1.07 26.45
CA THR A 130 -1.57 1.37 25.68
C THR A 130 -1.37 0.43 24.49
N SER A 131 -1.92 -0.79 24.56
CA SER A 131 -1.95 -1.78 23.48
C SER A 131 -2.59 -1.25 22.20
N GLY A 132 -3.66 -0.46 22.30
CA GLY A 132 -4.37 0.11 21.16
C GLY A 132 -3.54 1.13 20.38
N VAL A 133 -2.76 1.94 21.09
CA VAL A 133 -1.86 2.96 20.49
C VAL A 133 -0.66 2.30 19.79
N PHE A 134 -0.07 1.27 20.41
CA PHE A 134 1.02 0.52 19.77
C PHE A 134 0.54 -0.29 18.56
N GLY A 135 -0.71 -0.79 18.57
CA GLY A 135 -1.29 -1.51 17.44
C GLY A 135 -1.61 -0.64 16.23
N SER A 136 -2.01 0.62 16.44
CA SER A 136 -2.39 1.56 15.38
C SER A 136 -1.23 2.42 14.85
N MET A 137 -0.11 2.50 15.58
CA MET A 137 1.12 3.19 15.15
C MET A 137 1.68 2.66 13.81
N PRO A 138 1.87 1.35 13.59
CA PRO A 138 2.31 0.80 12.32
C PRO A 138 1.42 1.21 11.14
N TRP A 139 0.12 1.32 11.39
CA TRP A 139 -0.88 1.72 10.40
C TRP A 139 -0.76 3.19 9.95
N LEU A 140 -0.09 4.04 10.73
CA LEU A 140 0.19 5.42 10.36
C LEU A 140 1.63 5.59 9.84
N VAL A 141 2.59 4.97 10.51
CA VAL A 141 4.01 5.11 10.17
C VAL A 141 4.33 4.46 8.82
N MET A 142 3.81 3.25 8.55
CA MET A 142 4.12 2.57 7.30
C MET A 142 3.62 3.31 6.06
N PRO A 143 2.39 3.83 6.01
CA PRO A 143 1.93 4.65 4.88
C PRO A 143 2.76 5.91 4.66
N VAL A 144 3.18 6.59 5.73
CA VAL A 144 4.04 7.78 5.64
C VAL A 144 5.40 7.42 5.03
N ILE A 145 6.06 6.38 5.53
CA ILE A 145 7.35 5.94 4.98
C ILE A 145 7.19 5.52 3.51
N THR A 146 6.09 4.83 3.19
CA THR A 146 5.80 4.36 1.84
C THR A 146 5.61 5.54 0.88
N LEU A 147 4.88 6.59 1.29
CA LEU A 147 4.73 7.83 0.53
C LEU A 147 6.07 8.53 0.33
N VAL A 148 6.87 8.69 1.38
CA VAL A 148 8.21 9.31 1.29
C VAL A 148 9.07 8.56 0.28
N CYS A 149 9.09 7.22 0.33
CA CYS A 149 9.82 6.39 -0.63
C CYS A 149 9.32 6.59 -2.07
N LEU A 150 8.00 6.65 -2.30
CA LEU A 150 7.41 6.85 -3.63
C LEU A 150 7.60 8.27 -4.19
N CYS A 151 7.75 9.26 -3.31
CA CYS A 151 8.01 10.65 -3.68
C CYS A 151 9.50 10.95 -3.94
N THR A 152 10.41 10.01 -3.69
CA THR A 152 11.84 10.20 -4.01
C THR A 152 12.06 10.41 -5.51
N GLY A 153 13.01 11.28 -5.85
CA GLY A 153 13.34 11.59 -7.25
C GLY A 153 13.72 10.35 -8.06
N SER A 154 14.43 9.40 -7.45
CA SER A 154 14.82 8.12 -8.05
C SER A 154 13.62 7.21 -8.35
N ALA A 155 12.64 7.14 -7.44
CA ALA A 155 11.40 6.42 -7.68
C ALA A 155 10.61 7.08 -8.82
N ASN A 156 10.49 8.40 -8.82
CA ASN A 156 9.76 9.12 -9.86
C ASN A 156 10.40 8.94 -11.25
N GLN A 157 11.74 8.97 -11.34
CA GLN A 157 12.46 8.65 -12.58
C GLN A 157 12.19 7.22 -13.04
N TRP A 158 12.23 6.24 -12.15
CA TRP A 158 11.92 4.83 -12.45
C TRP A 158 10.51 4.65 -13.04
N PHE A 159 9.48 5.25 -12.41
CA PHE A 159 8.11 5.18 -12.92
C PHE A 159 7.91 5.97 -14.23
N ARG A 160 8.66 7.06 -14.43
CA ARG A 160 8.67 7.82 -15.69
C ARG A 160 9.28 7.03 -16.85
N GLN A 161 10.27 6.20 -16.57
CA GLN A 161 10.91 5.34 -17.56
C GLN A 161 10.10 4.08 -17.85
N GLY A 162 8.95 3.86 -17.19
CA GLY A 162 8.12 2.68 -17.44
C GLY A 162 8.54 1.42 -16.68
N GLY A 163 9.46 1.56 -15.72
CA GLY A 163 9.85 0.47 -14.83
C GLY A 163 10.74 -0.58 -15.48
N LEU A 164 10.30 -1.84 -15.40
CA LEU A 164 11.04 -3.00 -15.91
C LEU A 164 11.07 -3.08 -17.45
N ASP A 165 10.12 -2.43 -18.14
CA ASP A 165 10.03 -2.44 -19.61
C ASP A 165 10.15 -1.01 -20.19
N PRO A 166 11.31 -0.34 -20.05
CA PRO A 166 11.47 1.02 -20.57
C PRO A 166 11.41 1.06 -22.10
N LEU A 167 11.83 -0.03 -22.76
CA LEU A 167 11.88 -0.15 -24.21
C LEU A 167 10.51 -0.33 -24.87
N ARG A 168 9.46 -0.66 -24.08
CA ARG A 168 8.10 -0.82 -24.60
C ARG A 168 7.36 0.51 -24.78
N GLN A 169 7.88 1.59 -24.19
CA GLN A 169 7.27 2.93 -24.22
C GLN A 169 7.93 3.88 -25.23
N GLY A 170 9.03 3.47 -25.86
CA GLY A 170 9.65 4.21 -26.96
C GLY A 170 9.05 3.82 -28.31
N PRO A 171 9.04 4.72 -29.31
CA PRO A 171 8.83 4.30 -30.69
C PRO A 171 9.84 3.18 -31.04
N PRO A 172 9.47 2.20 -31.88
CA PRO A 172 10.41 1.17 -32.31
C PRO A 172 11.67 1.85 -32.86
N PRO A 173 12.88 1.29 -32.63
CA PRO A 173 14.09 1.86 -33.20
C PRO A 173 13.96 1.87 -34.72
N THR A 174 13.62 3.02 -35.29
CA THR A 174 13.39 3.21 -36.73
C THR A 174 14.68 3.35 -37.52
N GLY A 175 15.80 2.85 -36.99
CA GLY A 175 17.11 2.95 -37.63
C GLY A 175 17.88 1.63 -37.55
N PRO A 176 18.39 1.10 -38.68
CA PRO A 176 19.39 0.03 -38.67
C PRO A 176 20.69 0.60 -38.08
N GLY A 177 20.90 0.46 -36.77
CA GLY A 177 22.15 0.88 -36.12
C GLY A 177 22.05 1.37 -34.68
N GLN A 178 20.87 1.59 -34.10
CA GLN A 178 20.76 1.91 -32.66
C GLN A 178 20.75 0.63 -31.81
N GLN A 179 21.86 -0.10 -31.88
CA GLN A 179 22.21 -1.09 -30.87
C GLN A 179 22.54 -0.32 -29.60
N TYR A 180 21.66 -0.42 -28.60
CA TYR A 180 21.93 0.03 -27.24
C TYR A 180 23.24 -0.64 -26.79
N SER A 181 24.33 0.12 -26.74
CA SER A 181 25.58 -0.34 -26.13
C SER A 181 25.41 -0.25 -24.62
N PRO A 182 25.29 -1.36 -23.88
CA PRO A 182 25.35 -1.29 -22.43
C PRO A 182 26.79 -0.90 -22.10
N TYR A 183 26.96 0.26 -21.46
CA TYR A 183 28.25 0.72 -20.99
C TYR A 183 28.92 -0.40 -20.17
N VAL A 184 29.96 -0.98 -20.76
CA VAL A 184 31.02 -1.71 -20.06
C VAL A 184 31.86 -0.63 -19.40
N ASN A 185 31.66 -0.41 -18.10
CA ASN A 185 32.62 0.32 -17.30
C ASN A 185 33.42 -0.69 -16.48
N GLY A 186 34.74 -0.68 -16.71
CA GLY A 186 35.73 -1.44 -15.96
C GLY A 186 36.09 -0.83 -14.61
#